data_AF-A0A2I1C7D7-F1
#
_entry.id   AF-A0A2I1C7D7-F1
#
_cell.length_a   1.000
_cell.length_b   1.000
_cell.length_c   1.000
_cell.angle_alpha   90.00
_cell.angle_beta   90.00
_cell.angle_gamma   90.00
#
_symmetry.space_group_name_H-M   'P 1'
#
loop_
_entity.id
_entity.type
_entity.pdbx_description
1 polymer ?
#
loop_
_entity_poly.entity_id
_entity_poly.type
_entity_poly.pdbx_seq_one_letter_code
_entity_poly.pdbx_strand_id
1 'polypeptide(L)'
;MLRPVAFLALNNANTNTAVNPLYNLKKEDWWFQHDRGCDAVPPADGDILELPAGGKFTVELAHNRAQTTLSYDGKYTSEWPDGKEHPEDWAGPGNPPDCIQDDGALHTNNQSMAAGTAFAISYQSDLSAVTMENLAVFTVLEHTPWKRIATYEVPKDLPACPPGGCTCAWLWVPNGCGQPNMYMAGYKCNVTGSTSSKKVAPAQVPVYCADDSSKCVKGAKQMIAFNQQTGNNVEVPNGKTPMYNTAWGFKNGITFISPT
;
A
#
# COMPACT_ATOMS: atom_id res chain seq x y z
N MET A 1 -0.09 -19.15 -10.21
CA MET A 1 0.59 -18.83 -8.94
C MET A 1 1.13 -17.42 -9.08
N LEU A 2 0.45 -16.44 -8.46
CA LEU A 2 0.92 -15.06 -8.40
C LEU A 2 1.85 -14.95 -7.19
N ARG A 3 3.14 -14.75 -7.39
CA ARG A 3 4.13 -14.54 -6.33
C ARG A 3 4.19 -13.04 -6.02
N PRO A 4 3.99 -12.58 -4.77
CA PRO A 4 4.27 -11.17 -4.46
C PRO A 4 5.78 -10.90 -4.36
N VAL A 5 6.15 -9.78 -4.96
CA VAL A 5 7.48 -9.36 -5.40
C VAL A 5 8.03 -8.28 -4.48
N ALA A 6 7.86 -8.49 -3.18
CA ALA A 6 8.29 -7.49 -2.22
C ALA A 6 9.82 -7.51 -2.10
N PHE A 7 10.41 -6.33 -1.95
CA PHE A 7 11.76 -6.17 -1.44
C PHE A 7 11.81 -6.76 -0.01
N LEU A 8 12.49 -7.90 0.18
CA LEU A 8 12.53 -8.63 1.44
C LEU A 8 13.97 -8.66 1.97
N ALA A 9 14.17 -8.14 3.18
CA ALA A 9 15.48 -8.01 3.83
C ALA A 9 16.28 -9.33 3.96
N LEU A 10 15.61 -10.50 3.99
CA LEU A 10 16.23 -11.83 3.91
C LEU A 10 15.18 -12.87 3.44
N ASN A 11 15.62 -13.93 2.74
CA ASN A 11 14.76 -15.06 2.34
C ASN A 11 14.43 -15.98 3.55
N ASN A 12 13.63 -15.47 4.48
CA ASN A 12 13.07 -16.21 5.60
C ASN A 12 11.59 -16.53 5.30
N ALA A 13 11.21 -17.80 5.38
CA ALA A 13 9.85 -18.26 5.14
C ALA A 13 8.85 -17.88 6.26
N ASN A 14 9.35 -17.65 7.48
CA ASN A 14 8.57 -17.20 8.62
C ASN A 14 9.13 -15.87 9.12
N THR A 15 8.69 -14.79 8.49
CA THR A 15 9.14 -13.43 8.80
C THR A 15 7.97 -12.45 8.79
N ASN A 16 8.02 -11.52 9.74
CA ASN A 16 7.17 -10.34 9.82
C ASN A 16 8.00 -9.04 9.71
N THR A 17 9.26 -9.10 9.25
CA THR A 17 10.13 -7.91 9.16
C THR A 17 9.47 -6.76 8.40
N ALA A 18 8.90 -7.05 7.22
CA ALA A 18 8.22 -6.07 6.39
C ALA A 18 6.82 -5.66 6.89
N VAL A 19 6.31 -6.33 7.92
CA VAL A 19 4.98 -6.13 8.50
C VAL A 19 5.01 -5.11 9.63
N ASN A 20 6.15 -4.91 10.28
CA ASN A 20 6.24 -3.97 11.40
C ASN A 20 5.93 -2.52 10.96
N PRO A 21 5.22 -1.74 11.79
CA PRO A 21 4.85 -0.36 11.44
C PRO A 21 6.06 0.56 11.30
N LEU A 22 5.87 1.64 10.54
CA LEU A 22 6.78 2.77 10.46
C LEU A 22 6.22 3.90 11.35
N TYR A 23 6.96 4.25 12.39
CA TYR A 23 6.53 5.28 13.35
C TYR A 23 7.75 5.96 13.98
N ASN A 24 7.73 7.29 14.05
CA ASN A 24 8.77 8.10 14.69
C ASN A 24 10.19 7.80 14.16
N LEU A 25 10.30 7.53 12.85
CA LEU A 25 11.56 7.29 12.15
C LEU A 25 11.98 8.52 11.35
N LYS A 26 13.27 8.65 11.03
CA LYS A 26 13.70 9.67 10.05
C LYS A 26 13.35 9.23 8.64
N LYS A 27 13.28 10.17 7.71
CA LYS A 27 12.99 9.89 6.28
C LYS A 27 13.89 8.83 5.70
N GLU A 28 15.19 8.95 5.91
CA GLU A 28 16.20 7.99 5.49
C GLU A 28 15.99 6.57 6.08
N ASP A 29 15.29 6.45 7.21
CA ASP A 29 15.03 5.18 7.88
C ASP A 29 13.71 4.54 7.44
N TRP A 30 12.63 5.33 7.33
CA TRP A 30 11.31 4.77 6.94
C TRP A 30 11.15 4.60 5.44
N TRP A 31 11.89 5.34 4.62
CA TRP A 31 11.79 5.26 3.16
C TRP A 31 12.10 3.85 2.69
N PHE A 32 11.11 3.19 2.07
CA PHE A 32 11.21 1.78 1.66
C PHE A 32 11.66 0.81 2.77
N GLN A 33 11.37 1.15 4.04
CA GLN A 33 11.78 0.39 5.24
C GLN A 33 13.31 0.15 5.30
N HIS A 34 14.10 1.21 5.12
CA HIS A 34 15.56 1.15 5.19
C HIS A 34 16.09 0.71 6.56
N ASP A 35 15.45 1.12 7.65
CA ASP A 35 15.82 0.79 9.05
C ASP A 35 15.99 -0.71 9.30
N ARG A 36 15.30 -1.54 8.52
CA ARG A 36 15.32 -3.00 8.58
C ARG A 36 15.82 -3.66 7.29
N GLY A 37 16.42 -2.87 6.39
CA GLY A 37 17.13 -3.32 5.20
C GLY A 37 16.24 -3.89 4.09
N CYS A 38 14.95 -3.55 4.04
CA CYS A 38 14.09 -4.03 2.95
C CYS A 38 14.55 -3.46 1.60
N ASP A 39 14.98 -2.20 1.55
CA ASP A 39 15.46 -1.54 0.33
C ASP A 39 16.83 -2.06 -0.18
N ALA A 40 17.58 -2.77 0.65
CA ALA A 40 18.92 -3.25 0.34
C ALA A 40 18.93 -4.58 -0.46
N VAL A 41 17.85 -5.35 -0.39
CA VAL A 41 17.77 -6.69 -1.01
C VAL A 41 16.71 -6.68 -2.11
N PRO A 42 17.11 -6.59 -3.40
CA PRO A 42 16.16 -6.64 -4.49
C PRO A 42 15.44 -8.00 -4.54
N PRO A 43 14.22 -8.06 -5.09
CA PRO A 43 13.57 -9.32 -5.42
C PRO A 43 14.44 -10.21 -6.31
N ALA A 44 14.17 -11.52 -6.32
CA ALA A 44 14.87 -12.43 -7.22
C ALA A 44 14.58 -12.08 -8.68
N ASP A 45 15.52 -12.38 -9.58
CA ASP A 45 15.36 -12.13 -11.01
C ASP A 45 14.06 -12.78 -11.53
N GLY A 46 13.23 -11.97 -12.19
CA GLY A 46 11.95 -12.41 -12.75
C GLY A 46 10.78 -12.43 -11.76
N ASP A 47 11.01 -12.25 -10.45
CA ASP A 47 9.94 -11.85 -9.56
C ASP A 47 9.65 -10.38 -9.87
N ILE A 48 8.59 -10.14 -10.66
CA ILE A 48 8.07 -8.83 -11.08
C ILE A 48 6.55 -8.80 -10.87
N LEU A 49 6.04 -7.76 -10.18
CA LEU A 49 4.61 -7.54 -10.06
C LEU A 49 4.06 -7.03 -11.39
N GLU A 50 3.33 -7.88 -12.09
CA GLU A 50 2.74 -7.53 -13.39
C GLU A 50 1.45 -6.71 -13.21
N LEU A 51 1.41 -5.55 -13.85
CA LEU A 51 0.30 -4.60 -13.85
C LEU A 51 -0.34 -4.58 -15.24
N PRO A 52 -1.37 -5.41 -15.52
CA PRO A 52 -2.03 -5.43 -16.82
C PRO A 52 -2.82 -4.14 -17.03
N ALA A 53 -2.43 -3.29 -17.97
CA ALA A 53 -3.08 -2.01 -18.23
C ALA A 53 -4.59 -2.19 -18.53
N GLY A 54 -5.46 -1.57 -17.72
CA GLY A 54 -6.91 -1.69 -17.85
C GLY A 54 -7.48 -2.99 -17.25
N GLY A 55 -6.63 -3.82 -16.66
CA GLY A 55 -6.98 -5.05 -15.97
C GLY A 55 -6.92 -4.90 -14.45
N LYS A 56 -6.62 -6.02 -13.79
CA LYS A 56 -6.52 -6.13 -12.33
C LYS A 56 -5.31 -6.97 -11.96
N PHE A 57 -4.76 -6.74 -10.77
CA PHE A 57 -3.75 -7.60 -10.16
C PHE A 57 -4.14 -7.94 -8.73
N THR A 58 -3.66 -9.08 -8.24
CA THR A 58 -3.98 -9.60 -6.92
C THR A 58 -2.71 -9.77 -6.11
N VAL A 59 -2.75 -9.37 -4.84
CA VAL A 59 -1.68 -9.54 -3.87
C VAL A 59 -2.20 -10.22 -2.60
N GLU A 60 -1.27 -10.71 -1.79
CA GLU A 60 -1.56 -11.27 -0.47
C GLU A 60 -1.13 -10.29 0.62
N LEU A 61 -2.07 -9.92 1.49
CA LEU A 61 -1.85 -9.10 2.68
C LEU A 61 -1.90 -10.01 3.90
N ALA A 62 -0.80 -10.12 4.65
CA ALA A 62 -0.71 -11.03 5.78
C ALA A 62 0.17 -10.48 6.90
N HIS A 63 -0.03 -10.98 8.12
CA HIS A 63 0.74 -10.55 9.31
C HIS A 63 2.13 -11.20 9.36
N ASN A 64 2.35 -12.23 8.53
CA ASN A 64 3.61 -12.92 8.38
C ASN A 64 3.66 -13.55 6.98
N ARG A 65 4.86 -13.61 6.38
CA ARG A 65 5.08 -14.31 5.12
C ARG A 65 4.62 -15.77 5.15
N ALA A 66 4.73 -16.44 6.31
CA ALA A 66 4.27 -17.81 6.53
C ALA A 66 2.78 -18.00 6.20
N GLN A 67 1.97 -16.95 6.34
CA GLN A 67 0.53 -16.94 6.09
C GLN A 67 0.19 -16.56 4.65
N THR A 68 1.18 -16.59 3.74
CA THR A 68 1.00 -16.35 2.30
C THR A 68 1.38 -17.59 1.51
N THR A 69 1.06 -17.63 0.21
CA THR A 69 1.51 -18.72 -0.67
C THR A 69 3.02 -18.71 -0.95
N LEU A 70 3.76 -17.68 -0.49
CA LEU A 70 5.21 -17.58 -0.66
C LEU A 70 6.01 -18.51 0.27
N SER A 71 5.36 -19.13 1.24
CA SER A 71 6.00 -19.93 2.27
C SER A 71 5.22 -21.21 2.54
N TYR A 72 5.95 -22.29 2.84
CA TYR A 72 5.37 -23.58 3.27
C TYR A 72 4.27 -24.10 2.35
N ASP A 73 4.36 -23.81 1.04
CA ASP A 73 3.35 -24.16 0.03
C ASP A 73 1.92 -23.71 0.41
N GLY A 74 1.80 -22.59 1.13
CA GLY A 74 0.53 -22.02 1.57
C GLY A 74 -0.12 -22.74 2.76
N LYS A 75 0.59 -23.65 3.44
CA LYS A 75 0.06 -24.46 4.56
C LYS A 75 -0.57 -23.65 5.69
N TYR A 76 -0.09 -22.44 5.95
CA TYR A 76 -0.59 -21.57 7.03
C TYR A 76 -1.43 -20.40 6.52
N THR A 77 -1.89 -20.47 5.28
CA THR A 77 -2.83 -19.50 4.73
C THR A 77 -4.26 -19.78 5.22
N SER A 78 -5.04 -18.73 5.40
CA SER A 78 -6.50 -18.78 5.54
C SER A 78 -7.13 -17.70 4.65
N GLU A 79 -8.42 -17.44 4.76
CA GLU A 79 -9.02 -16.27 4.13
C GLU A 79 -8.54 -14.95 4.76
N TRP A 80 -8.08 -15.01 6.01
CA TRP A 80 -7.76 -13.86 6.83
C TRP A 80 -6.24 -13.60 6.90
N PRO A 81 -5.80 -12.34 7.06
CA PRO A 81 -4.38 -11.98 7.08
C PRO A 81 -3.55 -12.62 8.20
N ASP A 82 -4.19 -13.08 9.28
CA ASP A 82 -3.52 -13.72 10.43
C ASP A 82 -3.42 -15.25 10.32
N GLY A 83 -3.86 -15.84 9.19
CA GLY A 83 -3.84 -17.29 8.98
C GLY A 83 -4.82 -18.08 9.86
N LYS A 84 -5.77 -17.42 10.52
CA LYS A 84 -6.84 -18.06 11.29
C LYS A 84 -8.19 -17.92 10.57
N GLU A 85 -9.20 -18.59 11.11
CA GLU A 85 -10.58 -18.45 10.65
C GLU A 85 -11.34 -17.46 11.54
N HIS A 86 -12.06 -16.54 10.90
CA HIS A 86 -12.93 -15.55 11.55
C HIS A 86 -14.29 -15.50 10.81
N PRO A 87 -15.38 -15.10 11.48
CA PRO A 87 -16.68 -14.94 10.83
C PRO A 87 -16.69 -13.74 9.86
N GLU A 88 -17.57 -13.75 8.86
CA GLU A 88 -17.65 -12.64 7.88
C GLU A 88 -18.00 -11.28 8.51
N ASP A 89 -18.78 -11.28 9.59
CA ASP A 89 -19.15 -10.11 10.36
C ASP A 89 -18.16 -9.84 11.52
N TRP A 90 -16.90 -10.26 11.38
CA TRP A 90 -15.87 -10.01 12.38
C TRP A 90 -15.82 -8.53 12.77
N ALA A 91 -15.95 -8.30 14.07
CA ALA A 91 -15.91 -6.98 14.67
C ALA A 91 -15.26 -7.07 16.05
N GLY A 92 -14.75 -5.94 16.53
CA GLY A 92 -14.29 -5.83 17.90
C GLY A 92 -15.46 -5.88 18.90
N PRO A 93 -15.15 -5.94 20.20
CA PRO A 93 -16.16 -6.07 21.24
C PRO A 93 -17.01 -4.80 21.38
N GLY A 94 -18.25 -4.93 21.87
CA GLY A 94 -19.11 -3.79 22.22
C GLY A 94 -20.08 -3.33 21.11
N ASN A 95 -20.84 -2.28 21.40
CA ASN A 95 -21.80 -1.66 20.48
C ASN A 95 -21.91 -0.14 20.76
N PRO A 96 -21.33 0.75 19.93
CA PRO A 96 -20.62 0.44 18.68
C PRO A 96 -19.34 -0.40 18.92
N PRO A 97 -18.89 -1.20 17.93
CA PRO A 97 -17.71 -2.04 18.08
C PRO A 97 -16.45 -1.24 18.39
N ASP A 98 -15.71 -1.64 19.42
CA ASP A 98 -14.35 -1.19 19.70
C ASP A 98 -13.36 -1.84 18.71
N CYS A 99 -12.06 -1.53 18.82
CA CYS A 99 -11.02 -2.13 18.00
C CYS A 99 -10.97 -3.66 18.18
N ILE A 100 -10.73 -4.38 17.10
CA ILE A 100 -10.44 -5.81 17.15
C ILE A 100 -9.13 -6.02 17.93
N GLN A 101 -9.17 -6.87 18.95
CA GLN A 101 -8.03 -7.06 19.88
C GLN A 101 -7.13 -8.25 19.47
N ASP A 102 -7.70 -9.28 18.86
CA ASP A 102 -7.03 -10.56 18.62
C ASP A 102 -6.36 -10.70 17.23
N ASP A 103 -6.47 -9.66 16.39
CA ASP A 103 -5.87 -9.66 15.04
C ASP A 103 -4.40 -9.21 15.03
N GLY A 104 -4.00 -8.36 15.99
CA GLY A 104 -2.66 -7.81 16.14
C GLY A 104 -2.18 -6.84 15.05
N ALA A 105 -2.90 -6.65 13.94
CA ALA A 105 -2.43 -5.86 12.79
C ALA A 105 -3.47 -5.42 11.73
N LEU A 106 -4.79 -5.67 11.86
CA LEU A 106 -5.77 -5.07 10.93
C LEU A 106 -6.11 -3.63 11.30
N HIS A 107 -5.91 -3.25 12.55
CA HIS A 107 -6.09 -1.89 13.04
C HIS A 107 -7.46 -1.31 12.68
N THR A 108 -8.52 -2.05 12.97
CA THR A 108 -9.89 -1.61 12.69
C THR A 108 -10.91 -2.19 13.67
N ASN A 109 -12.10 -1.61 13.69
CA ASN A 109 -13.23 -2.07 14.49
C ASN A 109 -14.04 -3.16 13.76
N ASN A 110 -14.10 -3.09 12.43
CA ASN A 110 -14.80 -3.99 11.50
C ASN A 110 -14.44 -3.60 10.05
N GLN A 111 -14.98 -4.31 9.06
CA GLN A 111 -14.66 -4.08 7.64
C GLN A 111 -14.91 -2.63 7.17
N SER A 112 -16.05 -2.05 7.53
CA SER A 112 -16.42 -0.72 7.01
C SER A 112 -15.52 0.38 7.57
N MET A 113 -14.85 0.11 8.70
CA MET A 113 -13.91 1.01 9.36
C MET A 113 -12.45 0.80 8.90
N ALA A 114 -12.16 -0.18 8.04
CA ALA A 114 -10.81 -0.38 7.50
C ALA A 114 -10.41 0.80 6.59
N ALA A 115 -9.20 1.31 6.80
CA ALA A 115 -8.80 2.65 6.35
C ALA A 115 -8.62 2.81 4.82
N GLY A 116 -8.47 1.69 4.12
CA GLY A 116 -8.12 1.65 2.70
C GLY A 116 -6.60 1.60 2.49
N THR A 117 -6.19 0.86 1.46
CA THR A 117 -4.79 0.70 1.07
C THR A 117 -4.60 1.16 -0.38
N ALA A 118 -3.36 1.45 -0.76
CA ALA A 118 -3.04 1.96 -2.07
C ALA A 118 -1.82 1.27 -2.69
N PHE A 119 -1.74 1.34 -4.01
CA PHE A 119 -0.49 1.12 -4.74
C PHE A 119 -0.06 2.39 -5.47
N ALA A 120 1.23 2.68 -5.35
CA ALA A 120 1.90 3.74 -6.08
C ALA A 120 2.96 3.17 -7.04
N ILE A 121 3.27 3.93 -8.09
CA ILE A 121 4.24 3.57 -9.12
C ILE A 121 5.20 4.73 -9.40
N SER A 122 6.48 4.40 -9.54
CA SER A 122 7.53 5.27 -10.05
C SER A 122 8.20 4.61 -11.25
N TYR A 123 8.34 5.38 -12.33
CA TYR A 123 8.96 4.95 -13.58
C TYR A 123 10.50 4.98 -13.51
N GLN A 124 11.04 4.61 -12.34
CA GLN A 124 12.46 4.47 -12.08
C GLN A 124 12.78 3.00 -11.81
N SER A 125 13.74 2.47 -12.57
CA SER A 125 14.27 1.12 -12.38
C SER A 125 15.25 1.05 -11.22
N ASP A 126 15.98 2.12 -10.92
CA ASP A 126 16.80 2.25 -9.71
C ASP A 126 15.97 2.82 -8.55
N LEU A 127 16.00 2.13 -7.41
CA LEU A 127 15.30 2.54 -6.20
C LEU A 127 15.82 3.88 -5.66
N SER A 128 17.12 4.16 -5.82
CA SER A 128 17.73 5.39 -5.33
C SER A 128 17.22 6.66 -6.03
N ALA A 129 16.67 6.51 -7.24
CA ALA A 129 16.04 7.57 -8.02
C ALA A 129 14.55 7.79 -7.69
N VAL A 130 13.96 6.94 -6.84
CA VAL A 130 12.55 7.06 -6.43
C VAL A 130 12.41 8.15 -5.37
N THR A 131 11.49 9.08 -5.61
CA THR A 131 11.16 10.19 -4.70
C THR A 131 9.66 10.23 -4.42
N MET A 132 9.24 11.03 -3.44
CA MET A 132 7.82 11.23 -3.15
C MET A 132 7.06 11.77 -4.37
N GLU A 133 7.69 12.67 -5.13
CA GLU A 133 7.11 13.37 -6.28
C GLU A 133 7.01 12.47 -7.52
N ASN A 134 7.81 11.41 -7.62
CA ASN A 134 7.74 10.48 -8.74
C ASN A 134 7.06 9.14 -8.41
N LEU A 135 6.70 8.92 -7.14
CA LEU A 135 5.92 7.77 -6.67
C LEU A 135 4.43 8.13 -6.57
N ALA A 136 3.71 7.97 -7.69
CA ALA A 136 2.31 8.38 -7.81
C ALA A 136 1.35 7.24 -7.47
N VAL A 137 0.38 7.49 -6.57
CA VAL A 137 -0.71 6.55 -6.28
C VAL A 137 -1.59 6.39 -7.51
N PHE A 138 -1.69 5.16 -8.02
CA PHE A 138 -2.44 4.85 -9.24
C PHE A 138 -3.71 4.04 -8.98
N THR A 139 -3.83 3.41 -7.81
CA THR A 139 -4.99 2.62 -7.44
C THR A 139 -5.15 2.57 -5.93
N VAL A 140 -6.40 2.54 -5.47
CA VAL A 140 -6.80 2.47 -4.07
C VAL A 140 -7.87 1.40 -3.92
N LEU A 141 -7.80 0.66 -2.82
CA LEU A 141 -8.84 -0.28 -2.43
C LEU A 141 -9.35 0.13 -1.05
N GLU A 142 -10.57 0.67 -0.98
CA GLU A 142 -11.21 1.02 0.29
C GLU A 142 -11.52 -0.24 1.11
N HIS A 143 -11.74 -0.05 2.41
CA HIS A 143 -12.05 -1.14 3.35
C HIS A 143 -11.00 -2.26 3.38
N THR A 144 -9.72 -1.87 3.26
CA THR A 144 -8.57 -2.77 3.40
C THR A 144 -7.52 -2.20 4.36
N PRO A 145 -6.64 -3.04 4.94
CA PRO A 145 -6.63 -4.51 4.88
C PRO A 145 -7.89 -5.13 5.53
N TRP A 146 -8.33 -6.28 5.03
CA TRP A 146 -9.46 -7.03 5.61
C TRP A 146 -9.28 -8.54 5.39
N LYS A 147 -9.39 -8.98 4.13
CA LYS A 147 -9.04 -10.36 3.72
C LYS A 147 -7.59 -10.41 3.23
N ARG A 148 -7.01 -11.61 3.27
CA ARG A 148 -5.65 -11.84 2.77
C ARG A 148 -5.53 -11.54 1.28
N ILE A 149 -6.51 -11.96 0.49
CA ILE A 149 -6.51 -11.75 -0.96
C ILE A 149 -7.09 -10.36 -1.25
N ALA A 150 -6.27 -9.46 -1.78
CA ALA A 150 -6.66 -8.11 -2.19
C ALA A 150 -6.44 -7.92 -3.69
N THR A 151 -7.44 -7.42 -4.40
CA THR A 151 -7.39 -7.22 -5.85
C THR A 151 -7.60 -5.76 -6.21
N TYR A 152 -6.66 -5.21 -6.96
CA TYR A 152 -6.60 -3.79 -7.33
C TYR A 152 -6.79 -3.63 -8.84
N GLU A 153 -7.35 -2.49 -9.23
CA GLU A 153 -7.53 -2.12 -10.63
C GLU A 153 -6.32 -1.37 -11.17
N VAL A 154 -6.00 -1.56 -12.45
CA VAL A 154 -4.88 -0.89 -13.13
C VAL A 154 -5.44 0.11 -14.16
N PRO A 155 -5.08 1.40 -14.11
CA PRO A 155 -5.47 2.35 -15.14
C PRO A 155 -5.04 1.89 -16.54
N LYS A 156 -5.94 1.97 -17.52
CA LYS A 156 -5.63 1.56 -18.92
C LYS A 156 -4.53 2.38 -19.55
N ASP A 157 -4.33 3.60 -19.06
CA ASP A 157 -3.42 4.59 -19.62
C ASP A 157 -2.09 4.67 -18.89
N LEU A 158 -1.80 3.75 -17.96
CA LEU A 158 -0.44 3.58 -17.45
C LEU A 158 0.52 3.31 -18.62
N PRO A 159 1.55 4.12 -18.86
CA PRO A 159 2.56 3.83 -19.88
C PRO A 159 3.41 2.60 -19.50
N ALA A 160 4.10 2.04 -20.49
CA ALA A 160 5.07 0.97 -20.27
C ALA A 160 6.23 1.43 -19.38
N CYS A 161 6.73 0.52 -18.54
CA CYS A 161 7.92 0.77 -17.72
C CYS A 161 9.20 0.87 -18.58
N PRO A 162 10.23 1.58 -18.11
CA PRO A 162 11.53 1.58 -18.78
C PRO A 162 12.20 0.19 -18.72
N PRO A 163 13.30 -0.02 -19.47
CA PRO A 163 14.16 -1.20 -19.27
C PRO A 163 14.57 -1.34 -17.80
N GLY A 164 14.47 -2.56 -17.27
CA GLY A 164 14.68 -2.85 -15.84
C GLY A 164 13.43 -2.70 -14.95
N GLY A 165 12.28 -2.34 -15.54
CA GLY A 165 11.01 -2.24 -14.84
C GLY A 165 10.81 -0.92 -14.09
N CYS A 166 9.69 -0.84 -13.39
CA CYS A 166 9.34 0.24 -12.48
C CYS A 166 9.53 -0.19 -11.03
N THR A 167 9.45 0.79 -10.13
CA THR A 167 9.32 0.55 -8.69
C THR A 167 7.91 0.89 -8.24
N CYS A 168 7.25 -0.03 -7.55
CA CYS A 168 5.94 0.17 -6.95
C CYS A 168 6.02 0.12 -5.43
N ALA A 169 5.00 0.64 -4.76
CA ALA A 169 4.85 0.52 -3.32
C ALA A 169 3.40 0.23 -2.95
N TRP A 170 3.18 -0.77 -2.09
CA TRP A 170 1.94 -0.90 -1.32
C TRP A 170 2.01 0.03 -0.12
N LEU A 171 0.90 0.68 0.20
CA LEU A 171 0.85 1.78 1.16
C LEU A 171 -0.39 1.70 2.03
N TRP A 172 -0.25 2.01 3.32
CA TRP A 172 -1.36 2.00 4.25
C TRP A 172 -1.13 2.94 5.45
N VAL A 173 -2.19 3.60 5.91
CA VAL A 173 -2.24 4.30 7.20
C VAL A 173 -3.49 3.81 7.93
N PRO A 174 -3.37 3.14 9.10
CA PRO A 174 -4.51 2.64 9.86
C PRO A 174 -5.36 3.77 10.44
N ASN A 175 -6.64 3.47 10.72
CA ASN A 175 -7.59 4.43 11.24
C ASN A 175 -7.94 4.15 12.71
N GLY A 176 -7.36 4.92 13.63
CA GLY A 176 -7.83 5.03 15.02
C GLY A 176 -7.52 3.87 15.96
N CYS A 177 -7.29 2.66 15.45
CA CYS A 177 -6.96 1.49 16.26
C CYS A 177 -5.45 1.25 16.35
N GLY A 178 -4.91 1.31 17.58
CA GLY A 178 -3.49 1.11 17.85
C GLY A 178 -2.66 2.38 17.68
N GLN A 179 -1.35 2.20 17.49
CA GLN A 179 -0.42 3.33 17.30
C GLN A 179 -0.72 4.03 15.96
N PRO A 180 -0.80 5.36 15.92
CA PRO A 180 -1.03 6.09 14.68
C PRO A 180 0.26 6.11 13.85
N ASN A 181 0.43 5.10 13.00
CA ASN A 181 1.64 4.80 12.24
C ASN A 181 1.35 4.77 10.74
N MET A 182 2.30 4.30 9.93
CA MET A 182 2.08 4.00 8.52
C MET A 182 2.80 2.71 8.12
N TYR A 183 2.42 2.16 6.97
CA TYR A 183 3.05 0.99 6.38
C TYR A 183 3.36 1.24 4.91
N MET A 184 4.47 0.67 4.46
CA MET A 184 4.95 0.78 3.10
C MET A 184 5.67 -0.52 2.74
N ALA A 185 5.36 -1.16 1.62
CA ALA A 185 6.13 -2.29 1.10
C ALA A 185 6.52 -2.04 -0.35
N GLY A 186 7.82 -2.06 -0.65
CA GLY A 186 8.34 -1.85 -2.00
C GLY A 186 8.23 -3.09 -2.88
N TYR A 187 8.02 -2.89 -4.18
CA TYR A 187 7.94 -3.94 -5.19
C TYR A 187 8.71 -3.54 -6.45
N LYS A 188 9.32 -4.52 -7.13
CA LYS A 188 9.59 -4.39 -8.57
C LYS A 188 8.32 -4.69 -9.32
N CYS A 189 7.95 -3.84 -10.26
CA CYS A 189 6.72 -3.97 -11.03
C CYS A 189 6.92 -3.63 -12.50
N ASN A 190 6.02 -4.11 -13.34
CA ASN A 190 6.05 -3.84 -14.77
C ASN A 190 4.62 -3.70 -15.31
N VAL A 191 4.43 -2.74 -16.22
CA VAL A 191 3.13 -2.53 -16.88
C VAL A 191 3.06 -3.37 -18.15
N THR A 192 2.07 -4.25 -18.23
CA THR A 192 1.86 -5.14 -19.39
C THR A 192 0.65 -4.72 -20.20
N GLY A 193 0.69 -5.01 -21.51
CA GLY A 193 -0.41 -4.71 -22.42
C GLY A 193 -0.69 -3.21 -22.62
N SER A 194 0.20 -2.32 -22.16
CA SER A 194 0.01 -0.88 -22.35
C SER A 194 0.17 -0.47 -23.82
N THR A 195 -0.74 0.36 -24.29
CA THR A 195 -0.65 1.08 -25.56
C THR A 195 -0.55 2.60 -25.35
N SER A 196 -0.39 3.03 -24.09
CA SER A 196 -0.38 4.43 -23.70
C SER A 196 0.99 5.08 -23.93
N SER A 197 0.99 6.27 -24.50
CA SER A 197 2.15 7.15 -24.59
C SER A 197 2.11 8.30 -23.58
N LYS A 198 1.11 8.30 -22.68
CA LYS A 198 1.00 9.34 -21.64
C LYS A 198 2.17 9.25 -20.67
N LYS A 199 2.45 10.36 -19.99
CA LYS A 199 3.41 10.40 -18.88
C LYS A 199 2.65 10.52 -17.57
N VAL A 200 3.20 9.94 -16.50
CA VAL A 200 2.72 10.19 -15.15
C VAL A 200 3.16 11.59 -14.73
N ALA A 201 2.22 12.40 -14.28
CA ALA A 201 2.49 13.73 -13.75
C ALA A 201 3.24 13.63 -12.41
N PRO A 202 4.07 14.62 -12.05
CA PRO A 202 4.60 14.72 -10.70
C PRO A 202 3.47 14.66 -9.66
N ALA A 203 3.65 13.79 -8.68
CA ALA A 203 2.69 13.54 -7.63
C ALA A 203 2.67 14.70 -6.63
N GLN A 204 1.46 15.17 -6.33
CA GLN A 204 1.20 16.26 -5.38
C GLN A 204 0.77 15.72 -4.02
N VAL A 205 1.11 16.43 -2.96
CA VAL A 205 0.71 16.08 -1.59
C VAL A 205 -0.83 16.03 -1.49
N PRO A 206 -1.45 14.94 -1.02
CA PRO A 206 -2.90 14.90 -0.80
C PRO A 206 -3.30 15.81 0.36
N VAL A 207 -4.50 16.37 0.29
CA VAL A 207 -5.05 17.25 1.34
C VAL A 207 -6.36 16.69 1.86
N TYR A 208 -6.65 16.93 3.13
CA TYR A 208 -7.97 16.64 3.69
C TYR A 208 -9.02 17.55 3.03
N CYS A 209 -10.01 16.94 2.39
CA CYS A 209 -11.03 17.61 1.59
C CYS A 209 -12.43 17.00 1.79
N ALA A 210 -12.65 16.25 2.88
CA ALA A 210 -13.94 15.59 3.16
C ALA A 210 -15.11 16.58 3.17
N ASP A 211 -14.89 17.77 3.73
CA ASP A 211 -15.94 18.78 3.89
C ASP A 211 -16.19 19.58 2.59
N ASP A 212 -15.25 19.54 1.62
CA ASP A 212 -15.35 20.23 0.34
C ASP A 212 -14.48 19.55 -0.72
N SER A 213 -15.11 18.68 -1.52
CA SER A 213 -14.42 17.92 -2.57
C SER A 213 -13.78 18.79 -3.66
N SER A 214 -14.20 20.05 -3.81
CA SER A 214 -13.59 20.98 -4.77
C SER A 214 -12.15 21.36 -4.40
N LYS A 215 -11.79 21.21 -3.12
CA LYS A 215 -10.44 21.44 -2.57
C LYS A 215 -9.53 20.24 -2.69
N CYS A 216 -10.04 19.06 -3.08
CA CYS A 216 -9.20 17.88 -3.24
C CYS A 216 -8.13 18.11 -4.32
N VAL A 217 -6.92 17.61 -4.08
CA VAL A 217 -5.85 17.61 -5.08
C VAL A 217 -6.26 16.80 -6.31
N LYS A 218 -6.23 17.48 -7.46
CA LYS A 218 -6.50 16.90 -8.78
C LYS A 218 -5.24 16.30 -9.37
N GLY A 219 -5.40 15.24 -10.15
CA GLY A 219 -4.29 14.52 -10.77
C GLY A 219 -3.53 13.61 -9.81
N ALA A 220 -2.27 13.34 -10.17
CA ALA A 220 -1.37 12.44 -9.47
C ALA A 220 -1.15 12.90 -8.01
N LYS A 221 -1.28 11.96 -7.08
CA LYS A 221 -1.10 12.20 -5.64
C LYS A 221 0.04 11.34 -5.10
N GLN A 222 0.78 11.90 -4.16
CA GLN A 222 1.86 11.20 -3.46
C GLN A 222 1.29 10.14 -2.53
N MET A 223 2.17 9.25 -2.04
CA MET A 223 1.88 8.50 -0.82
C MET A 223 1.68 9.44 0.38
N ILE A 224 1.09 8.92 1.45
CA ILE A 224 0.93 9.62 2.72
C ILE A 224 2.10 9.22 3.63
N ALA A 225 2.90 10.19 4.04
CA ALA A 225 3.90 10.03 5.08
C ALA A 225 3.41 10.73 6.36
N PHE A 226 3.18 9.94 7.41
CA PHE A 226 2.48 10.37 8.62
C PHE A 226 3.16 9.83 9.90
N ASN A 227 3.20 10.66 10.95
CA ASN A 227 3.77 10.36 12.27
C ASN A 227 5.21 9.83 12.28
N GLN A 228 6.05 10.42 11.44
CA GLN A 228 7.49 10.19 11.40
C GLN A 228 8.25 11.31 12.13
N GLN A 229 9.50 11.05 12.50
CA GLN A 229 10.38 12.08 13.07
C GLN A 229 10.70 13.16 12.02
N THR A 230 10.95 12.76 10.78
CA THR A 230 11.14 13.66 9.64
C THR A 230 10.48 13.10 8.38
N GLY A 231 10.18 13.97 7.41
CA GLY A 231 9.67 13.56 6.10
C GLY A 231 8.16 13.33 6.01
N ASN A 232 7.38 13.69 7.03
CA ASN A 232 5.93 13.78 6.89
C ASN A 232 5.56 14.76 5.76
N ASN A 233 4.52 14.45 4.98
CA ASN A 233 4.12 15.30 3.87
C ASN A 233 2.70 15.86 3.99
N VAL A 234 1.86 15.34 4.89
CA VAL A 234 0.47 15.77 5.04
C VAL A 234 0.27 16.68 6.25
N GLU A 235 -0.55 17.72 6.08
CA GLU A 235 -1.12 18.48 7.19
C GLU A 235 -2.44 17.82 7.63
N VAL A 236 -2.48 17.34 8.88
CA VAL A 236 -3.61 16.58 9.39
C VAL A 236 -4.47 17.46 10.30
N PRO A 237 -5.75 17.70 9.96
CA PRO A 237 -6.64 18.44 10.84
C PRO A 237 -6.83 17.74 12.18
N ASN A 238 -7.14 18.52 13.22
CA ASN A 238 -7.33 17.99 14.57
C ASN A 238 -8.41 16.89 14.61
N GLY A 239 -8.09 15.76 15.24
CA GLY A 239 -8.99 14.61 15.36
C GLY A 239 -9.23 13.84 14.06
N LYS A 240 -8.42 14.08 13.01
CA LYS A 240 -8.47 13.32 11.75
C LYS A 240 -7.24 12.44 11.61
N THR A 241 -7.37 11.41 10.78
CA THR A 241 -6.28 10.52 10.39
C THR A 241 -6.17 10.55 8.87
N PRO A 242 -4.96 10.65 8.30
CA PRO A 242 -4.79 10.54 6.86
C PRO A 242 -5.01 9.12 6.39
N MET A 243 -5.70 8.95 5.26
CA MET A 243 -6.14 7.65 4.76
C MET A 243 -6.19 7.63 3.24
N TYR A 244 -6.18 6.44 2.66
CA TYR A 244 -6.40 6.24 1.21
C TYR A 244 -7.88 6.10 0.92
N ASN A 245 -8.62 7.21 1.03
CA ASN A 245 -10.06 7.27 0.78
C ASN A 245 -10.51 8.65 0.27
N THR A 246 -11.82 8.77 0.07
CA THR A 246 -12.43 9.98 -0.51
C THR A 246 -12.26 11.25 0.34
N ALA A 247 -12.09 11.13 1.66
CA ALA A 247 -11.80 12.27 2.55
C ALA A 247 -10.47 12.96 2.23
N TRP A 248 -9.55 12.27 1.55
CA TRP A 248 -8.24 12.75 1.12
C TRP A 248 -8.11 12.83 -0.41
N GLY A 249 -9.23 12.77 -1.13
CA GLY A 249 -9.29 12.90 -2.58
C GLY A 249 -8.86 11.64 -3.34
N PHE A 250 -8.72 10.50 -2.66
CA PHE A 250 -8.52 9.20 -3.29
C PHE A 250 -9.87 8.52 -3.52
N LYS A 251 -10.13 8.04 -4.73
CA LYS A 251 -11.34 7.27 -5.02
C LYS A 251 -10.99 5.78 -4.99
N ASN A 252 -11.93 4.95 -4.54
CA ASN A 252 -11.80 3.50 -4.71
C ASN A 252 -11.61 3.13 -6.19
N GLY A 253 -10.72 2.17 -6.46
CA GLY A 253 -10.28 1.78 -7.80
C GLY A 253 -9.18 2.69 -8.36
N ILE A 254 -9.26 2.96 -9.66
CA ILE A 254 -8.21 3.69 -10.38
C ILE A 254 -8.12 5.17 -9.97
N THR A 255 -6.88 5.67 -9.84
CA THR A 255 -6.57 7.09 -9.64
C THR A 255 -6.04 7.70 -10.93
N PHE A 256 -6.44 8.94 -11.22
CA PHE A 256 -5.93 9.70 -12.37
C PHE A 256 -4.52 10.21 -12.09
N ILE A 257 -3.55 9.78 -12.90
CA ILE A 257 -2.15 10.16 -12.72
C ILE A 257 -1.51 10.86 -13.94
N SER A 258 -2.23 11.00 -15.04
CA SER A 258 -1.73 11.72 -16.23
C SER A 258 -2.01 13.22 -16.12
N PRO A 259 -1.16 14.11 -16.69
CA PRO A 259 -1.50 15.51 -16.90
C PRO A 259 -2.80 15.62 -17.71
N THR A 260 -3.68 16.53 -17.30
CA THR A 260 -4.85 16.93 -18.09
C THR A 260 -4.43 17.73 -19.32
#